data_AF-A0A0M3DFC4-F1
#
_entry.id   AF-A0A0M3DFC4-F1
#
_cell.length_a   1.000
_cell.length_b   1.000
_cell.length_c   1.000
_cell.angle_alpha   90.00
_cell.angle_beta   90.00
_cell.angle_gamma   90.00
#
_symmetry.space_group_name_H-M   'P 1'
#
loop_
_entity.id
_entity.type
_entity.pdbx_description
1 polymer ?
#
loop_
_entity_poly.entity_id
_entity_poly.type
_entity_poly.pdbx_seq_one_letter_code
_entity_poly.pdbx_strand_id
1 'polypeptide(L)'
;MSSIIKNEFITNKKWSLILANILILASTAITYFAITKISKDIFLNESEIMLMFFKSTISIIPPFITILISKIITEEFNNGGMKIYLINPISRNEVLISKLIFICINVLITIIIQIIISFITASLLTQVPELDMIIDIIYKYSVTLIPIIGLISILFIPALLINSSRHTISFGIFIIIGFDILCSYFSQLKPYSITYILKNIIDMNSNIVNNIIISLVYFVLGMIISSYIFKNKEIR
;
A
#
# COMPACT_ATOMS: atom_id res chain seq x y z
N MET A 1 -20.39 10.17 5.62
CA MET A 1 -19.06 9.52 5.77
C MET A 1 -19.12 8.13 6.38
N SER A 2 -19.55 7.94 7.64
CA SER A 2 -19.56 6.62 8.30
C SER A 2 -20.43 5.56 7.59
N SER A 3 -21.58 5.98 7.04
CA SER A 3 -22.47 5.12 6.24
C SER A 3 -21.81 4.59 4.96
N ILE A 4 -20.99 5.41 4.30
CA ILE A 4 -20.27 5.03 3.07
C ILE A 4 -19.19 4.00 3.40
N ILE A 5 -18.40 4.26 4.45
CA ILE A 5 -17.35 3.34 4.90
C ILE A 5 -17.96 1.98 5.31
N LYS A 6 -19.08 2.00 6.05
CA LYS A 6 -19.78 0.78 6.44
C LYS A 6 -20.30 0.01 5.21
N ASN A 7 -20.84 0.71 4.22
CA ASN A 7 -21.33 0.07 3.00
C ASN A 7 -20.18 -0.61 2.24
N GLU A 8 -19.04 0.06 2.10
CA GLU A 8 -17.83 -0.50 1.50
C GLU A 8 -17.35 -1.77 2.21
N PHE A 9 -17.40 -1.83 3.55
CA PHE A 9 -17.05 -3.05 4.29
C PHE A 9 -18.00 -4.22 4.03
N ILE A 10 -19.28 -3.95 3.72
CA ILE A 10 -20.30 -4.98 3.48
C ILE A 10 -20.24 -5.46 2.03
N THR A 11 -20.08 -4.54 1.07
CA THR A 11 -20.07 -4.86 -0.37
C THR A 11 -18.73 -5.46 -0.81
N ASN A 12 -17.64 -5.02 -0.20
CA ASN A 12 -16.31 -5.39 -0.65
C ASN A 12 -15.88 -6.73 -0.04
N LYS A 13 -16.00 -7.78 -0.85
CA LYS A 13 -15.56 -9.14 -0.50
C LYS A 13 -14.12 -9.17 0.04
N LYS A 14 -13.94 -9.68 1.26
CA LYS A 14 -12.66 -9.85 2.02
C LYS A 14 -11.53 -10.60 1.28
N TRP A 15 -11.80 -11.15 0.10
CA TRP A 15 -10.87 -11.91 -0.72
C TRP A 15 -9.61 -11.13 -1.13
N SER A 16 -9.69 -9.82 -1.37
CA SER A 16 -8.51 -9.02 -1.72
C SER A 16 -7.51 -8.94 -0.57
N LEU A 17 -7.99 -8.74 0.66
CA LEU A 17 -7.17 -8.76 1.87
C LEU A 17 -6.52 -10.12 2.10
N ILE A 18 -7.29 -11.20 1.94
CA ILE A 18 -6.79 -12.57 2.10
C ILE A 18 -5.69 -12.85 1.08
N LEU A 19 -5.92 -12.48 -0.19
CA LEU A 19 -4.95 -12.69 -1.27
C LEU A 19 -3.66 -11.91 -1.04
N ALA A 20 -3.73 -10.67 -0.55
CA ALA A 20 -2.55 -9.88 -0.20
C ALA A 20 -1.73 -10.55 0.91
N ASN A 21 -2.38 -11.01 1.98
CA ASN A 21 -1.70 -11.69 3.08
C ASN A 21 -1.07 -13.02 2.62
N ILE A 22 -1.75 -13.80 1.77
CA ILE A 22 -1.21 -15.03 1.18
C ILE A 22 0.02 -14.72 0.32
N LEU A 23 -0.03 -13.68 -0.51
CA LEU A 23 1.12 -13.27 -1.33
C LEU A 23 2.31 -12.87 -0.46
N ILE A 24 2.09 -12.18 0.66
CA ILE A 24 3.15 -11.79 1.58
C ILE A 24 3.77 -13.04 2.21
N LEU A 25 2.95 -13.95 2.72
CA LEU A 25 3.40 -15.24 3.26
C LEU A 25 4.18 -16.07 2.23
N ALA A 26 3.71 -16.11 0.99
CA ALA A 26 4.39 -16.83 -0.08
C ALA A 26 5.74 -16.17 -0.40
N SER A 27 5.80 -14.84 -0.49
CA SER A 27 7.05 -14.11 -0.73
C SER A 27 8.07 -14.31 0.40
N THR A 28 7.64 -14.27 1.66
CA THR A 28 8.52 -14.51 2.81
C THR A 28 9.01 -15.95 2.84
N ALA A 29 8.14 -16.93 2.58
CA ALA A 29 8.54 -18.33 2.51
C ALA A 29 9.56 -18.57 1.39
N ILE A 30 9.33 -18.02 0.19
CA ILE A 30 10.25 -18.15 -0.95
C ILE A 30 11.61 -17.54 -0.60
N THR A 31 11.64 -16.35 -0.01
CA THR A 31 12.90 -15.70 0.38
C THR A 31 13.63 -16.48 1.48
N TYR A 32 12.90 -17.03 2.45
CA TYR A 32 13.45 -17.91 3.49
C TYR A 32 14.09 -19.17 2.90
N PHE A 33 13.37 -19.87 2.00
CA PHE A 33 13.88 -21.04 1.30
C PHE A 33 15.07 -20.71 0.40
N ALA A 34 15.05 -19.56 -0.27
CA ALA A 34 16.15 -19.12 -1.12
C ALA A 34 17.42 -18.92 -0.30
N ILE A 35 17.35 -18.22 0.84
CA ILE A 35 18.52 -18.00 1.69
C ILE A 35 19.01 -19.33 2.25
N THR A 36 18.19 -20.06 2.99
CA THR A 36 18.59 -21.32 3.66
C THR A 36 19.17 -22.38 2.71
N LYS A 37 18.66 -22.50 1.48
CA LYS A 37 19.13 -23.48 0.51
C LYS A 37 20.36 -23.01 -0.28
N ILE A 38 20.45 -21.73 -0.64
CA ILE A 38 21.55 -21.21 -1.45
C ILE A 38 22.79 -20.97 -0.60
N SER A 39 22.62 -20.44 0.61
CA SER A 39 23.73 -19.98 1.44
C SER A 39 24.26 -21.01 2.43
N LYS A 40 23.85 -22.29 2.33
CA LYS A 40 24.25 -23.46 3.14
C LYS A 40 24.75 -23.13 4.56
N ASP A 41 23.94 -23.49 5.57
CA ASP A 41 24.26 -23.39 7.01
C ASP A 41 24.13 -22.00 7.65
N ILE A 42 23.40 -21.06 7.03
CA ILE A 42 22.96 -19.84 7.71
C ILE A 42 21.62 -20.11 8.42
N PHE A 43 21.67 -20.23 9.75
CA PHE A 43 20.49 -20.08 10.58
C PHE A 43 20.16 -18.59 10.66
N LEU A 44 18.93 -18.23 10.26
CA LEU A 44 18.45 -16.86 10.32
C LEU A 44 18.09 -16.51 11.77
N ASN A 45 18.49 -15.32 12.21
CA ASN A 45 18.10 -14.80 13.53
C ASN A 45 16.65 -14.27 13.49
N GLU A 46 16.03 -14.10 14.66
CA GLU A 46 14.67 -13.56 14.79
C GLU A 46 14.51 -12.20 14.09
N SER A 47 15.52 -11.32 14.21
CA SER A 47 15.51 -10.00 13.58
C SER A 47 15.48 -10.08 12.06
N GLU A 48 16.22 -11.01 11.47
CA GLU A 48 16.28 -11.22 10.03
C GLU A 48 14.94 -11.75 9.51
N ILE A 49 14.34 -12.71 10.22
CA ILE A 49 13.01 -13.24 9.86
C ILE A 49 11.98 -12.13 9.85
N MET A 50 11.89 -11.32 10.91
CA MET A 50 10.90 -10.25 10.94
C MET A 50 11.19 -9.14 9.92
N LEU A 51 12.46 -8.84 9.62
CA LEU A 51 12.84 -7.94 8.53
C LEU A 51 12.46 -8.48 7.15
N MET A 52 12.48 -9.79 6.94
CA MET A 52 12.00 -10.40 5.70
C MET A 52 10.49 -10.19 5.54
N PHE A 53 9.70 -10.38 6.59
CA PHE A 53 8.27 -10.05 6.59
C PHE A 53 8.02 -8.60 6.22
N PHE A 54 8.78 -7.69 6.81
CA PHE A 54 8.71 -6.26 6.50
C PHE A 54 9.03 -5.96 5.03
N LYS A 55 10.13 -6.49 4.50
CA LYS A 55 10.55 -6.29 3.10
C LYS A 55 9.54 -6.87 2.10
N SER A 56 9.01 -8.06 2.36
CA SER A 56 7.94 -8.67 1.55
C SER A 56 6.67 -7.85 1.60
N THR A 57 6.29 -7.33 2.77
CA THR A 57 5.11 -6.48 2.94
C THR A 57 5.24 -5.20 2.11
N ILE A 58 6.37 -4.49 2.19
CA ILE A 58 6.63 -3.30 1.37
C ILE A 58 6.60 -3.59 -0.12
N SER A 59 7.08 -4.76 -0.54
CA SER A 59 7.11 -5.11 -1.96
C SER A 59 5.72 -5.38 -2.54
N ILE A 60 4.80 -5.90 -1.71
CA ILE A 60 3.45 -6.33 -2.12
C ILE A 60 2.38 -5.27 -1.88
N ILE A 61 2.58 -4.37 -0.92
CA ILE A 61 1.63 -3.29 -0.63
C ILE A 61 1.32 -2.41 -1.85
N PRO A 62 2.30 -1.91 -2.65
CA PRO A 62 2.03 -1.09 -3.83
C PRO A 62 1.10 -1.73 -4.88
N PRO A 63 1.35 -2.98 -5.35
CA PRO A 63 0.41 -3.63 -6.27
C PRO A 63 -0.92 -3.96 -5.60
N PHE A 64 -0.93 -4.30 -4.30
CA PHE A 64 -2.18 -4.52 -3.56
C PHE A 64 -3.05 -3.26 -3.51
N ILE A 65 -2.47 -2.09 -3.20
CA ILE A 65 -3.15 -0.79 -3.21
C ILE A 65 -3.77 -0.53 -4.58
N THR A 66 -3.01 -0.79 -5.65
CA THR A 66 -3.49 -0.60 -7.03
C THR A 66 -4.75 -1.43 -7.32
N ILE A 67 -4.73 -2.72 -6.95
CA ILE A 67 -5.87 -3.63 -7.13
C ILE A 67 -7.07 -3.13 -6.32
N LEU A 68 -6.83 -2.75 -5.07
CA LEU A 68 -7.88 -2.34 -4.14
C LEU A 68 -8.53 -1.01 -4.56
N ILE A 69 -7.73 -0.02 -4.99
CA ILE A 69 -8.21 1.24 -5.60
C ILE A 69 -9.05 0.95 -6.83
N SER A 70 -8.54 0.14 -7.76
CA SER A 70 -9.27 -0.23 -8.98
C SER A 70 -10.63 -0.81 -8.62
N LYS A 71 -10.68 -1.74 -7.67
CA LYS A 71 -11.93 -2.36 -7.23
C LYS A 71 -12.93 -1.35 -6.66
N ILE A 72 -12.49 -0.52 -5.71
CA ILE A 72 -13.38 0.42 -4.99
C ILE A 72 -13.88 1.56 -5.88
N ILE A 73 -13.05 2.01 -6.82
CA ILE A 73 -13.39 3.16 -7.65
C ILE A 73 -14.06 2.67 -8.94
N THR A 74 -13.34 1.89 -9.75
CA THR A 74 -13.81 1.59 -11.11
C THR A 74 -14.94 0.57 -11.16
N GLU A 75 -14.98 -0.43 -10.26
CA GLU A 75 -16.14 -1.34 -10.23
C GLU A 75 -17.40 -0.60 -9.78
N GLU A 76 -17.30 0.36 -8.87
CA GLU A 76 -18.46 1.17 -8.49
C GLU A 76 -18.92 2.12 -9.60
N PHE A 77 -17.99 2.69 -10.39
CA PHE A 77 -18.38 3.42 -11.60
C PHE A 77 -19.11 2.52 -12.60
N ASN A 78 -18.58 1.30 -12.84
CA ASN A 78 -19.17 0.37 -13.80
C ASN A 78 -20.52 -0.21 -13.33
N ASN A 79 -20.68 -0.44 -12.03
CA ASN A 79 -21.91 -0.95 -11.44
C ASN A 79 -22.94 0.15 -11.14
N GLY A 80 -22.63 1.42 -11.47
CA GLY A 80 -23.50 2.56 -11.22
C GLY A 80 -23.62 2.98 -9.75
N GLY A 81 -22.84 2.39 -8.84
CA GLY A 81 -22.83 2.71 -7.41
C GLY A 81 -22.51 4.18 -7.15
N MET A 82 -21.64 4.78 -7.97
CA MET A 82 -21.29 6.20 -7.84
C MET A 82 -22.49 7.13 -8.06
N LYS A 83 -23.47 6.74 -8.90
CA LYS A 83 -24.69 7.53 -9.10
C LYS A 83 -25.58 7.51 -7.87
N ILE A 84 -25.69 6.37 -7.20
CA ILE A 84 -26.53 6.21 -6.00
C ILE A 84 -26.05 7.14 -4.88
N TYR A 85 -24.73 7.30 -4.73
CA TYR A 85 -24.18 8.24 -3.74
C TYR A 85 -24.46 9.71 -4.06
N LEU A 86 -24.64 10.05 -5.33
CA LEU A 86 -24.87 11.43 -5.78
C LEU A 86 -26.35 11.82 -5.82
N ILE A 87 -27.25 10.85 -5.76
CA ILE A 87 -28.69 11.09 -5.55
C ILE A 87 -28.94 11.52 -4.10
N ASN A 88 -28.14 11.02 -3.16
CA ASN A 88 -28.12 11.51 -1.79
C ASN A 88 -27.38 12.86 -1.73
N PRO A 89 -27.70 13.74 -0.75
CA PRO A 89 -27.05 15.05 -0.58
C PRO A 89 -25.62 14.92 -0.01
N ILE A 90 -24.79 14.10 -0.65
CA ILE A 90 -23.41 13.83 -0.26
C ILE A 90 -22.51 14.52 -1.28
N SER A 91 -21.55 15.32 -0.80
CA SER A 91 -20.63 16.02 -1.70
C SER A 91 -19.67 15.04 -2.38
N ARG A 92 -19.27 15.34 -3.63
CA ARG A 92 -18.28 14.55 -4.37
C ARG A 92 -16.97 14.35 -3.59
N ASN A 93 -16.50 15.41 -2.93
CA ASN A 93 -15.28 15.32 -2.12
C ASN A 93 -15.44 14.41 -0.90
N GLU A 94 -16.60 14.39 -0.24
CA GLU A 94 -16.85 13.45 0.86
C GLU A 94 -16.79 11.99 0.40
N VAL A 95 -17.28 11.67 -0.80
CA VAL A 95 -17.18 10.31 -1.35
C VAL A 95 -15.72 9.94 -1.59
N LEU A 96 -14.93 10.83 -2.20
CA LEU A 96 -13.52 10.60 -2.48
C LEU A 96 -12.73 10.38 -1.17
N ILE A 97 -12.90 11.26 -0.18
CA ILE A 97 -12.22 11.14 1.12
C ILE A 97 -12.66 9.87 1.84
N SER A 98 -13.94 9.51 1.82
CA SER A 98 -14.44 8.27 2.44
C SER A 98 -13.78 7.03 1.84
N LYS A 99 -13.62 7.00 0.51
CA LYS A 99 -12.94 5.90 -0.20
C LYS A 99 -11.46 5.84 0.15
N LEU A 100 -10.79 6.98 0.20
CA LEU A 100 -9.38 7.04 0.59
C LEU A 100 -9.19 6.49 2.01
N ILE A 101 -10.01 6.93 2.96
CA ILE A 101 -9.98 6.44 4.35
C ILE A 101 -10.21 4.93 4.39
N PHE A 102 -11.19 4.42 3.64
CA PHE A 102 -11.44 2.98 3.58
C PHE A 102 -10.22 2.21 3.06
N ILE A 103 -9.54 2.72 2.04
CA ILE A 103 -8.30 2.12 1.51
C ILE A 103 -7.19 2.12 2.56
N CYS A 104 -6.98 3.24 3.23
CA CYS A 104 -6.01 3.35 4.32
C CYS A 104 -6.28 2.36 5.45
N ILE A 105 -7.55 2.20 5.87
CA ILE A 105 -7.93 1.24 6.90
C ILE A 105 -7.59 -0.19 6.44
N ASN A 106 -7.89 -0.55 5.19
CA ASN A 106 -7.57 -1.90 4.68
C ASN A 106 -6.06 -2.16 4.69
N VAL A 107 -5.25 -1.20 4.26
CA VAL A 107 -3.78 -1.33 4.30
C VAL A 107 -3.27 -1.43 5.73
N LEU A 108 -3.83 -0.64 6.66
CA LEU A 108 -3.47 -0.68 8.07
C LEU A 108 -3.80 -2.05 8.70
N ILE A 109 -4.96 -2.62 8.37
CA ILE A 109 -5.33 -3.99 8.79
C ILE A 109 -4.32 -5.01 8.26
N THR A 110 -3.94 -4.92 6.98
CA THR A 110 -2.92 -5.80 6.40
C THR A 110 -1.59 -5.68 7.16
N ILE A 111 -1.12 -4.47 7.45
CA ILE A 111 0.12 -4.25 8.20
C ILE A 111 0.05 -4.86 9.60
N ILE A 112 -1.04 -4.64 10.34
CA ILE A 112 -1.22 -5.22 11.69
C ILE A 112 -1.16 -6.75 11.63
N ILE A 113 -1.86 -7.36 10.67
CA ILE A 113 -1.84 -8.82 10.49
C ILE A 113 -0.40 -9.29 10.22
N GLN A 114 0.36 -8.59 9.38
CA GLN A 114 1.74 -8.97 9.08
C GLN A 114 2.68 -8.82 10.27
N ILE A 115 2.51 -7.80 11.10
CA ILE A 115 3.27 -7.66 12.36
C ILE A 115 3.02 -8.87 13.26
N ILE A 116 1.74 -9.22 13.49
CA ILE A 116 1.37 -10.36 14.34
C ILE A 116 1.93 -11.67 13.79
N ILE A 117 1.77 -11.92 12.49
CA ILE A 117 2.31 -13.13 11.85
C ILE A 117 3.83 -13.17 11.95
N SER A 118 4.53 -12.06 11.69
CA SER A 118 5.99 -12.00 11.76
C SER A 118 6.53 -12.32 13.16
N PHE A 119 5.82 -11.89 14.20
CA PHE A 119 6.18 -12.18 15.58
C PHE A 119 5.97 -13.66 15.90
N ILE A 120 4.82 -14.23 15.50
CA ILE A 120 4.52 -15.65 15.71
C ILE A 120 5.55 -16.52 14.97
N THR A 121 5.87 -16.21 13.72
CA THR A 121 6.81 -17.01 12.92
C THR A 121 8.24 -16.91 13.45
N ALA A 122 8.71 -15.72 13.84
CA ALA A 122 10.01 -15.57 14.49
C ALA A 122 10.08 -16.40 15.78
N SER A 123 9.06 -16.30 16.63
CA SER A 123 8.99 -17.05 17.90
C SER A 123 8.96 -18.57 17.71
N LEU A 124 8.32 -19.06 16.64
CA LEU A 124 8.22 -20.50 16.34
C LEU A 124 9.51 -21.08 15.73
N LEU A 125 10.21 -20.30 14.90
CA LEU A 125 11.39 -20.78 14.17
C LEU A 125 12.71 -20.58 14.92
N THR A 126 12.75 -19.58 15.80
CA THR A 126 13.98 -19.17 16.50
C THR A 126 13.74 -19.08 18.01
N GLN A 127 13.71 -17.87 18.56
CA GLN A 127 13.42 -17.58 19.96
C GLN A 127 12.39 -16.44 20.05
N VAL A 128 11.85 -16.21 21.24
CA VAL A 128 10.94 -15.09 21.48
C VAL A 128 11.70 -13.77 21.25
N PRO A 129 11.27 -12.92 20.30
CA PRO A 129 11.94 -11.66 20.04
C PRO A 129 11.96 -10.75 21.28
N GLU A 130 13.10 -10.12 21.53
CA GLU A 130 13.25 -9.08 22.54
C GLU A 130 12.30 -7.89 22.27
N LEU A 131 11.88 -7.21 23.34
CA LEU A 131 10.97 -6.07 23.27
C LEU A 131 11.51 -4.95 22.38
N ASP A 132 12.81 -4.68 22.41
CA ASP A 132 13.44 -3.63 21.62
C ASP A 132 13.32 -3.91 20.11
N MET A 133 13.42 -5.17 19.70
CA MET A 133 13.23 -5.58 18.30
C MET A 133 11.77 -5.39 17.84
N ILE A 134 10.81 -5.74 18.70
CA ILE A 134 9.39 -5.54 18.41
C ILE A 134 9.09 -4.05 18.23
N ILE A 135 9.64 -3.20 19.10
CA ILE A 135 9.48 -1.74 19.03
C ILE A 135 10.09 -1.19 17.74
N ASP A 136 11.30 -1.62 17.36
CA ASP A 136 11.96 -1.19 16.12
C ASP A 136 11.13 -1.55 14.87
N ILE A 137 10.52 -2.73 14.84
CA ILE A 137 9.70 -3.17 13.70
C ILE A 137 8.38 -2.41 13.63
N ILE A 138 7.73 -2.18 14.78
CA ILE A 138 6.53 -1.33 14.86
C ILE A 138 6.86 0.10 14.39
N TYR A 139 8.02 0.62 14.78
CA TYR A 139 8.50 1.93 14.33
C TYR A 139 8.68 1.95 12.81
N LYS A 140 9.35 0.95 12.23
CA LYS A 140 9.53 0.83 10.78
C LYS A 140 8.20 0.79 10.03
N TYR A 141 7.23 -0.01 10.49
CA TYR A 141 5.89 -0.03 9.89
C TYR A 141 5.17 1.31 10.04
N SER A 142 5.29 1.97 11.18
CA SER A 142 4.66 3.26 11.43
C SER A 142 5.20 4.34 10.47
N VAL A 143 6.51 4.39 10.26
CA VAL A 143 7.15 5.33 9.34
C VAL A 143 6.75 5.04 7.88
N THR A 144 6.58 3.77 7.48
CA THR A 144 6.12 3.42 6.12
C THR A 144 4.69 3.85 5.79
N LEU A 145 3.83 4.09 6.79
CA LEU A 145 2.45 4.50 6.52
C LEU A 145 2.37 5.83 5.76
N ILE A 146 3.32 6.73 6.00
CA ILE A 146 3.34 8.07 5.38
C ILE A 146 3.55 7.97 3.85
N PRO A 147 4.61 7.33 3.32
CA PRO A 147 4.76 7.13 1.88
C PRO A 147 3.65 6.26 1.28
N ILE A 148 3.07 5.32 2.03
CA ILE A 148 1.90 4.54 1.59
C ILE A 148 0.71 5.46 1.30
N ILE A 149 0.40 6.40 2.19
CA ILE A 149 -0.72 7.34 2.01
C ILE A 149 -0.49 8.24 0.80
N GLY A 150 0.75 8.72 0.61
CA GLY A 150 1.12 9.48 -0.58
C GLY A 150 1.03 8.64 -1.86
N LEU A 151 1.38 7.36 -1.82
CA LEU A 151 1.24 6.46 -2.97
C LEU A 151 -0.23 6.21 -3.31
N ILE A 152 -1.10 6.02 -2.30
CA ILE A 152 -2.54 5.86 -2.50
C ILE A 152 -3.12 7.07 -3.26
N SER A 153 -2.77 8.31 -2.86
CA SER A 153 -3.33 9.51 -3.50
C SER A 153 -2.92 9.64 -4.98
N ILE A 154 -1.70 9.24 -5.35
CA ILE A 154 -1.24 9.24 -6.75
C ILE A 154 -1.99 8.18 -7.55
N LEU A 155 -2.10 6.96 -7.01
CA LEU A 155 -2.76 5.84 -7.68
C LEU A 155 -4.27 6.03 -7.83
N PHE A 156 -4.87 6.95 -7.06
CA PHE A 156 -6.25 7.40 -7.27
C PHE A 156 -6.47 8.10 -8.62
N ILE A 157 -5.47 8.81 -9.13
CA ILE A 157 -5.57 9.58 -10.38
C ILE A 157 -5.95 8.69 -11.57
N PRO A 158 -5.18 7.62 -11.91
CA PRO A 158 -5.54 6.76 -13.03
C PRO A 158 -6.87 6.03 -12.82
N ALA A 159 -7.22 5.68 -11.57
CA ALA A 159 -8.50 5.06 -11.27
C ALA A 159 -9.70 5.97 -11.49
N LEU A 160 -9.53 7.29 -11.33
CA LEU A 160 -10.55 8.26 -11.67
C LEU A 160 -10.59 8.57 -13.17
N LEU A 161 -9.49 8.47 -13.89
CA LEU A 161 -9.46 8.75 -15.34
C LEU A 161 -9.94 7.57 -16.18
N ILE A 162 -9.65 6.35 -15.77
CA ILE A 162 -9.88 5.13 -16.53
C ILE A 162 -11.20 4.49 -16.07
N ASN A 163 -12.06 4.11 -17.02
CA ASN A 163 -13.37 3.52 -16.68
C ASN A 163 -13.32 1.99 -16.47
N SER A 164 -12.26 1.33 -16.93
CA SER A 164 -12.08 -0.12 -16.79
C SER A 164 -11.16 -0.46 -15.62
N SER A 165 -11.59 -1.42 -14.79
CA SER A 165 -10.79 -1.94 -13.68
C SER A 165 -9.48 -2.57 -14.15
N ARG A 166 -9.54 -3.39 -15.21
CA ARG A 166 -8.35 -4.04 -15.79
C ARG A 166 -7.31 -3.02 -16.25
N HIS A 167 -7.73 -1.96 -16.93
CA HIS A 167 -6.81 -0.92 -17.41
C HIS A 167 -6.23 -0.10 -16.25
N THR A 168 -7.02 0.16 -15.20
CA THR A 168 -6.54 0.84 -13.99
C THR A 168 -5.46 0.03 -13.29
N ILE A 169 -5.66 -1.28 -13.15
CA ILE A 169 -4.67 -2.18 -12.55
C ILE A 169 -3.37 -2.18 -13.37
N SER A 170 -3.46 -2.40 -14.68
CA SER A 170 -2.28 -2.39 -15.56
C SER A 170 -1.54 -1.06 -15.50
N PHE A 171 -2.25 0.07 -15.52
CA PHE A 171 -1.62 1.39 -15.49
C PHE A 171 -0.98 1.70 -14.12
N GLY A 172 -1.62 1.34 -13.01
CA GLY A 172 -1.04 1.52 -11.68
C GLY A 172 0.22 0.68 -11.48
N ILE A 173 0.22 -0.58 -11.94
CA ILE A 173 1.42 -1.43 -11.92
C ILE A 173 2.51 -0.85 -12.82
N PHE A 174 2.15 -0.35 -14.02
CA PHE A 174 3.08 0.30 -14.93
C PHE A 174 3.71 1.55 -14.30
N ILE A 175 2.96 2.37 -13.57
CA ILE A 175 3.51 3.50 -12.82
C ILE A 175 4.55 3.00 -11.82
N ILE A 176 4.21 2.02 -10.97
CA ILE A 176 5.10 1.53 -9.93
C ILE A 176 6.42 0.99 -10.52
N ILE A 177 6.32 0.07 -11.49
CA ILE A 177 7.49 -0.57 -12.11
C ILE A 177 8.24 0.42 -13.01
N GLY A 178 7.53 1.22 -13.79
CA GLY A 178 8.11 2.19 -14.70
C GLY A 178 8.93 3.26 -13.96
N PHE A 179 8.42 3.78 -12.84
CA PHE A 179 9.18 4.70 -12.01
C PHE A 179 10.40 4.03 -11.37
N ASP A 180 10.30 2.78 -10.93
CA ASP A 180 11.46 2.04 -10.40
C ASP A 180 12.55 1.86 -11.46
N ILE A 181 12.18 1.52 -12.69
CA ILE A 181 13.12 1.40 -13.82
C ILE A 181 13.74 2.77 -14.13
N LEU A 182 12.95 3.84 -14.23
CA LEU A 182 13.50 5.18 -14.48
C LEU A 182 14.50 5.60 -13.39
N CYS A 183 14.19 5.33 -12.12
CA CYS A 183 15.08 5.64 -11.01
C CYS A 183 16.37 4.80 -11.00
N SER A 184 16.38 3.63 -11.63
CA SER A 184 17.59 2.82 -11.74
C SER A 184 18.59 3.43 -12.72
N TYR A 185 18.10 4.03 -13.82
CA TYR A 185 18.92 4.76 -14.80
C TYR A 185 19.31 6.17 -14.33
N PHE A 186 18.41 6.88 -13.66
CA PHE A 186 18.62 8.25 -13.22
C PHE A 186 18.73 8.33 -11.69
N SER A 187 19.96 8.17 -11.17
CA SER A 187 20.23 8.19 -9.73
C SER A 187 19.77 9.46 -9.01
N GLN A 188 19.73 10.59 -9.71
CA GLN A 188 19.26 11.88 -9.21
C GLN A 188 17.75 11.91 -8.90
N LEU A 189 16.96 11.00 -9.51
CA LEU A 189 15.51 10.91 -9.29
C LEU A 189 15.14 10.05 -8.07
N LYS A 190 16.06 9.16 -7.64
CA LYS A 190 15.85 8.26 -6.49
C LYS A 190 15.33 8.97 -5.23
N PRO A 191 15.91 10.08 -4.74
CA PRO A 191 15.44 10.72 -3.51
C PRO A 191 14.03 11.29 -3.64
N TYR A 192 13.52 11.51 -4.84
CA TYR A 192 12.19 12.06 -5.09
C TYR A 192 11.15 11.00 -5.41
N SER A 193 11.53 9.75 -5.67
CA SER A 193 10.57 8.71 -6.03
C SER A 193 9.90 8.11 -4.79
N ILE A 194 8.58 8.16 -4.75
CA ILE A 194 7.80 7.60 -3.64
C ILE A 194 7.95 6.08 -3.50
N THR A 195 8.12 5.36 -4.62
CA THR A 195 8.35 3.90 -4.59
C THR A 195 9.74 3.57 -4.06
N TYR A 196 10.73 4.40 -4.40
CA TYR A 196 12.09 4.27 -3.89
C TYR A 196 12.16 4.62 -2.39
N ILE A 197 11.50 5.70 -1.97
CA ILE A 197 11.39 6.08 -0.55
C ILE A 197 10.74 4.94 0.24
N LEU A 198 9.62 4.38 -0.25
CA LEU A 198 8.93 3.29 0.42
C LEU A 198 9.84 2.06 0.62
N LYS A 199 10.62 1.68 -0.40
CA LYS A 199 11.51 0.51 -0.36
C LYS A 199 12.73 0.68 0.54
N ASN A 200 13.28 1.90 0.61
CA ASN A 200 14.56 2.16 1.29
C ASN A 200 14.42 2.92 2.61
N ILE A 201 13.21 3.08 3.13
CA ILE A 201 12.99 3.83 4.37
C ILE A 201 13.70 3.22 5.58
N ILE A 202 14.04 1.92 5.52
CA ILE A 202 14.83 1.18 6.52
C ILE A 202 16.28 1.65 6.56
N ASP A 203 16.88 1.83 5.38
CA ASP A 203 18.31 2.09 5.25
C ASP A 203 18.63 3.59 5.35
N MET A 204 17.62 4.45 5.17
CA MET A 204 17.74 5.91 5.08
C MET A 204 17.47 6.65 6.41
N ASN A 205 17.99 6.14 7.53
CA ASN A 205 17.76 6.72 8.86
C ASN A 205 18.19 8.21 8.96
N SER A 206 19.15 8.66 8.13
CA SER A 206 19.63 10.04 8.11
C SER A 206 18.70 11.06 7.43
N ASN A 207 17.72 10.62 6.63
CA ASN A 207 16.88 11.51 5.82
C ASN A 207 15.36 11.28 6.02
N ILE A 208 14.95 10.72 7.16
CA ILE A 208 13.55 10.42 7.46
C ILE A 208 12.65 11.66 7.29
N VAL A 209 13.09 12.82 7.81
CA VAL A 209 12.30 14.07 7.73
C VAL A 209 12.05 14.47 6.28
N ASN A 210 13.08 14.40 5.42
CA ASN A 210 12.93 14.73 4.01
C ASN A 210 11.98 13.76 3.29
N ASN A 211 12.09 12.46 3.59
CA ASN A 211 11.21 11.43 3.04
C ASN A 211 9.74 11.64 3.44
N ILE A 212 9.50 12.06 4.68
CA ILE A 212 8.17 12.42 5.18
C ILE A 212 7.62 13.63 4.43
N ILE A 213 8.43 14.69 4.27
CA ILE A 213 8.02 15.90 3.54
C ILE A 213 7.64 15.57 2.10
N ILE A 214 8.49 14.81 1.38
CA ILE A 214 8.22 14.42 0.00
C ILE A 214 6.93 13.60 -0.10
N SER A 215 6.73 12.65 0.82
CA SER A 215 5.50 11.84 0.88
C SER A 215 4.24 12.68 1.13
N LEU A 216 4.33 13.70 1.99
CA LEU A 216 3.24 14.65 2.22
C LEU A 216 2.95 15.51 1.00
N VAL A 217 3.98 15.94 0.26
CA VAL A 217 3.81 16.67 -1.00
C VAL A 217 3.05 15.80 -2.01
N TYR A 218 3.42 14.53 -2.17
CA TYR A 218 2.68 13.59 -3.01
C TYR A 218 1.24 13.38 -2.56
N PHE A 219 1.01 13.28 -1.25
CA PHE A 219 -0.34 13.18 -0.70
C PHE A 219 -1.19 14.40 -1.11
N VAL A 220 -0.70 15.61 -0.85
CA VAL A 220 -1.41 16.87 -1.14
C VAL A 220 -1.66 17.04 -2.64
N LEU A 221 -0.64 16.85 -3.48
CA LEU A 221 -0.78 16.98 -4.94
C LEU A 221 -1.75 15.94 -5.51
N GLY A 222 -1.61 14.67 -5.09
CA GLY A 222 -2.51 13.61 -5.51
C GLY A 222 -3.97 13.89 -5.12
N MET A 223 -4.19 14.43 -3.92
CA MET A 223 -5.53 14.83 -3.46
C MET A 223 -6.12 16.01 -4.24
N ILE A 224 -5.32 17.05 -4.51
CA ILE A 224 -5.77 18.21 -5.29
C ILE A 224 -6.15 17.77 -6.72
N ILE A 225 -5.28 16.99 -7.38
CA ILE A 225 -5.50 16.52 -8.75
C ILE A 225 -6.71 15.57 -8.81
N SER A 226 -6.80 14.61 -7.89
CA SER A 226 -7.93 13.67 -7.84
C SER A 226 -9.26 14.37 -7.57
N SER A 227 -9.30 15.35 -6.66
CA SER A 227 -10.51 16.15 -6.40
C SER A 227 -10.91 16.97 -7.63
N TYR A 228 -9.96 17.61 -8.31
CA TYR A 228 -10.22 18.36 -9.53
C TYR A 228 -10.79 17.46 -10.64
N ILE A 229 -10.17 16.29 -10.89
CA ILE A 229 -10.66 15.33 -11.88
C ILE A 229 -12.06 14.85 -11.50
N PHE A 230 -12.30 14.49 -10.23
CA PHE A 230 -13.59 13.95 -9.80
C PHE A 230 -14.72 14.99 -9.85
N LYS A 231 -14.42 16.27 -9.60
CA LYS A 231 -15.38 17.36 -9.76
C LYS A 231 -15.83 17.53 -11.22
N ASN A 232 -14.90 17.40 -12.16
CA ASN A 232 -15.18 17.65 -13.58
C ASN A 232 -15.61 16.40 -14.36
N LYS A 233 -15.45 15.21 -13.79
CA LYS A 233 -15.84 13.96 -14.45
C LYS A 233 -17.36 13.86 -14.57
N GLU A 234 -17.84 13.62 -15.80
CA GLU A 234 -19.22 13.22 -16.06
C GLU A 234 -19.44 11.79 -15.57
N ILE A 235 -20.47 11.60 -14.76
CA ILE A 235 -20.83 10.31 -14.18
C ILE A 235 -22.02 9.79 -14.99
N ARG A 236 -21.68 9.05 -16.05
CA ARG A 236 -22.64 8.52 -17.03
C ARG A 236 -23.38 7.31 -16.57
#